data_AF-A0A9P7EKZ3-F1
#
_entry.id   AF-A0A9P7EKZ3-F1
#
_cell.length_a   1.000
_cell.length_b   1.000
_cell.length_c   1.000
_cell.angle_alpha   90.00
_cell.angle_beta   90.00
_cell.angle_gamma   90.00
#
_symmetry.space_group_name_H-M   'P 1'
#
loop_
_entity.id
_entity.type
_entity.pdbx_description
1 polymer ?
#
loop_
_entity_poly.entity_id
_entity_poly.type
_entity_poly.pdbx_seq_one_letter_code
_entity_poly.pdbx_strand_id
1 'polypeptide(L)'
;MLCSRYQCLLNLRECCFDLDKNNYCSESHVDPETEEICLRCLDGLVNNFNSMMLWAIRCNMDIKFIGSGASAKAMMYYITDYITKVQLKVHVAYAALECVTKKLGEYNPDVDDITMRAKLLLQKCSYSMLLHQELSVQQVCSYLMDFLDHYTSHQFLFLLCFPHCTSSIGPEKSETRQ
;
A
#
# COMPACT_ATOMS: atom_id res chain seq x y z
N MET A 1 1.58 24.05 8.62
CA MET A 1 1.75 22.78 9.36
C MET A 1 3.19 22.78 9.84
N LEU A 2 3.45 22.89 11.14
CA LEU A 2 4.82 23.10 11.64
C LEU A 2 5.60 21.78 11.66
N CYS A 3 6.66 21.68 10.85
CA CYS A 3 7.61 20.58 10.86
C CYS A 3 8.58 20.71 12.04
N SER A 4 8.19 20.32 13.25
CA SER A 4 9.14 20.26 14.36
C SER A 4 8.92 19.00 15.19
N ARG A 5 9.96 18.17 15.27
CA ARG A 5 10.03 17.11 16.27
C ARG A 5 10.54 17.74 17.57
N TYR A 6 9.79 17.59 18.66
CA TYR A 6 10.35 17.82 19.99
C TYR A 6 11.09 16.55 20.42
N GLN A 7 12.40 16.49 20.15
CA GLN A 7 13.24 15.45 20.76
C GLN A 7 13.43 15.85 22.24
N CYS A 8 12.57 15.30 23.12
CA CYS A 8 12.35 15.70 24.52
C CYS A 8 13.62 15.69 25.43
N LEU A 9 14.79 15.29 24.92
CA LEU A 9 16.03 15.16 25.69
C LEU A 9 17.17 16.10 25.26
N LEU A 10 17.08 16.79 24.13
CA LEU A 10 18.24 17.53 23.57
C LEU A 10 17.98 18.95 23.06
N ASN A 11 16.75 19.50 23.15
CA ASN A 11 16.41 20.85 22.67
C ASN A 11 16.82 21.16 21.21
N LEU A 12 17.15 20.16 20.39
CA LEU A 12 17.41 20.30 18.97
C LEU A 12 16.06 20.19 18.23
N ARG A 13 15.62 21.29 17.63
CA ARG A 13 14.45 21.32 16.74
C ARG A 13 14.87 20.87 15.34
N GLU A 14 14.82 19.58 15.10
CA GLU A 14 15.01 19.00 13.77
C GLU A 14 13.65 18.79 13.08
N CYS A 15 13.62 19.04 11.77
CA CYS A 15 12.42 18.82 10.97
C CYS A 15 12.24 17.31 10.75
N CYS A 16 11.07 16.78 11.10
CA CYS A 16 10.73 15.35 10.92
C CYS A 16 10.65 14.92 9.44
N PHE A 17 10.50 15.88 8.53
CA PHE A 17 10.41 15.66 7.10
C PHE A 17 11.74 15.97 6.39
N ASP A 18 12.83 16.14 7.13
CA ASP A 18 14.17 16.50 6.61
C ASP A 18 14.15 17.71 5.67
N LEU A 19 13.24 18.67 5.92
CA LEU A 19 13.17 19.92 5.16
C LEU A 19 14.29 20.87 5.60
N ASP A 20 14.88 21.52 4.61
CA ASP A 20 15.93 22.52 4.82
C ASP A 20 15.34 23.93 4.86
N LYS A 21 15.67 24.70 5.91
CA LYS A 21 15.36 26.13 6.00
C LYS A 21 15.91 26.93 4.81
N ASN A 22 17.01 26.46 4.21
CA ASN A 22 17.62 27.10 3.05
C ASN A 22 16.85 26.88 1.75
N ASN A 23 15.84 26.00 1.73
CA ASN A 23 14.95 25.79 0.59
C ASN A 23 13.95 26.95 0.41
N TYR A 24 14.47 28.16 0.32
CA TYR A 24 13.74 29.41 0.14
C TYR A 24 13.90 29.90 -1.29
N CYS A 25 12.79 30.27 -1.93
CA CYS A 25 12.71 30.77 -3.28
C CYS A 25 11.67 31.91 -3.33
N SER A 26 12.11 33.15 -3.58
CA SER A 26 11.21 34.32 -3.56
C SER A 26 10.28 34.39 -4.77
N GLU A 27 10.72 33.91 -5.93
CA GLU A 27 9.99 33.96 -7.20
C GLU A 27 10.17 32.67 -7.99
N SER A 28 9.11 32.23 -8.66
CA SER A 28 9.17 31.03 -9.49
C SER A 28 10.04 31.31 -10.73
N HIS A 29 11.00 30.44 -11.00
CA HIS A 29 11.90 30.55 -12.15
C HIS A 29 12.20 29.15 -12.73
N VAL A 30 12.77 29.13 -13.92
CA VAL A 30 13.29 27.91 -14.53
C VAL A 30 14.80 27.95 -14.41
N ASP A 31 15.37 26.91 -13.82
CA ASP A 31 16.82 26.75 -13.75
C ASP A 31 17.36 26.40 -15.14
N PRO A 32 18.24 27.22 -15.73
CA PRO A 32 18.76 27.00 -17.07
C PRO A 32 19.70 25.79 -17.19
N GLU A 33 20.27 25.30 -16.08
CA GLU A 33 21.19 24.15 -16.11
C GLU A 33 20.45 22.82 -15.95
N THR A 34 19.47 22.77 -15.07
CA THR A 34 18.71 21.55 -14.78
C THR A 34 17.41 21.44 -15.59
N GLU A 35 16.99 22.54 -16.23
CA GLU A 35 15.68 22.72 -16.88
C GLU A 35 14.50 22.47 -15.92
N GLU A 36 14.73 22.54 -14.60
CA GLU A 36 13.71 22.36 -13.59
C GLU A 36 12.98 23.67 -13.28
N ILE A 37 11.68 23.57 -13.03
CA ILE A 37 10.88 24.71 -12.58
C ILE A 37 10.99 24.78 -11.05
N CYS A 38 11.69 25.78 -10.56
CA CYS A 38 11.74 26.13 -9.15
C CYS A 38 10.54 27.01 -8.83
N LEU A 39 9.59 26.51 -8.01
CA LEU A 39 8.45 27.29 -7.56
C LEU A 39 8.83 28.21 -6.40
N ARG A 40 8.14 29.34 -6.29
CA ARG A 40 8.22 30.23 -5.13
C ARG A 40 7.91 29.47 -3.83
N CYS A 41 8.86 29.48 -2.90
CA CYS A 41 8.79 28.91 -1.56
C CYS A 41 9.26 29.96 -0.53
N LEU A 42 8.34 30.50 0.28
CA LEU A 42 8.69 31.55 1.26
C LEU A 42 9.17 31.01 2.61
N ASP A 43 9.00 29.71 2.85
CA ASP A 43 9.40 29.04 4.08
C ASP A 43 9.89 27.64 3.71
N GLY A 44 11.21 27.43 3.75
CA GLY A 44 11.83 26.15 3.39
C GLY A 44 11.44 24.98 4.29
N LEU A 45 10.82 25.24 5.45
CA LEU A 45 10.29 24.21 6.34
C LEU A 45 8.83 23.82 6.05
N VAL A 46 8.26 24.35 4.95
CA VAL A 46 6.91 24.05 4.51
C VAL A 46 6.98 23.38 3.13
N ASN A 47 6.37 22.20 3.02
CA ASN A 47 6.22 21.53 1.74
C ASN A 47 5.45 22.39 0.75
N ASN A 48 5.77 22.22 -0.53
CA ASN A 48 4.96 22.78 -1.61
C ASN A 48 3.52 22.29 -1.51
N PHE A 49 2.58 23.23 -1.59
CA PHE A 49 1.15 22.96 -1.49
C PHE A 49 0.36 23.81 -2.47
N ASN A 50 -0.85 23.35 -2.77
CA ASN A 50 -1.87 24.11 -3.47
C ASN A 50 -2.93 24.53 -2.45
N SER A 51 -3.22 25.83 -2.36
CA SER A 51 -4.14 26.38 -1.36
C SER A 51 -5.56 25.83 -1.48
N MET A 52 -6.06 25.65 -2.71
CA MET A 52 -7.40 25.12 -2.96
C MET A 52 -7.50 23.67 -2.52
N MET A 53 -6.52 22.86 -2.87
CA MET A 53 -6.49 21.43 -2.51
C MET A 53 -6.29 21.25 -1.00
N LEU A 54 -5.45 22.07 -0.38
CA LEU A 54 -5.27 22.09 1.08
C LEU A 54 -6.61 22.41 1.78
N TRP A 55 -7.37 23.36 1.25
CA TRP A 55 -8.69 23.70 1.79
C TRP A 55 -9.71 22.58 1.62
N ALA A 56 -9.72 21.93 0.45
CA ALA A 56 -10.66 20.86 0.12
C ALA A 56 -10.40 19.57 0.92
N ILE A 57 -9.14 19.10 0.92
CA ILE A 57 -8.77 17.79 1.48
C ILE A 57 -8.37 17.90 2.95
N ARG A 58 -7.88 19.07 3.40
CA ARG A 58 -7.44 19.33 4.79
C ARG A 58 -6.36 18.37 5.28
N CYS A 59 -5.58 17.80 4.37
CA CYS A 59 -4.46 16.91 4.66
C CYS A 59 -3.12 17.58 4.34
N ASN A 60 -2.04 17.04 4.91
CA ASN A 60 -0.69 17.47 4.54
C ASN A 60 -0.47 17.19 3.05
N MET A 61 0.18 18.12 2.36
CA MET A 61 0.48 17.96 0.95
C MET A 61 1.99 18.03 0.74
N ASP A 62 2.44 17.24 -0.22
CA ASP A 62 3.81 17.23 -0.69
C ASP A 62 3.77 17.20 -2.23
N ILE A 63 3.73 18.40 -2.82
CA ILE A 63 3.59 18.56 -4.28
C ILE A 63 4.94 18.90 -4.89
N LYS A 64 5.45 18.04 -5.77
CA LYS A 64 6.66 18.32 -6.54
C LYS A 64 6.34 18.45 -8.03
N PHE A 65 6.79 19.54 -8.64
CA PHE A 65 6.75 19.66 -10.10
C PHE A 65 7.84 18.77 -10.72
N ILE A 66 7.48 18.02 -11.75
CA ILE A 66 8.39 17.11 -12.46
C ILE A 66 8.67 17.69 -13.84
N GLY A 67 9.73 18.50 -13.93
CA GLY A 67 10.16 19.15 -15.18
C GLY A 67 11.25 18.39 -15.94
N SER A 68 12.17 17.76 -15.22
CA SER A 68 13.33 17.07 -15.81
C SER A 68 13.11 15.57 -15.96
N GLY A 69 13.78 14.97 -16.96
CA GLY A 69 13.78 13.51 -17.15
C GLY A 69 14.41 12.77 -15.96
N ALA A 70 15.39 13.37 -15.28
CA ALA A 70 16.01 12.81 -14.08
C ALA A 70 15.01 12.75 -12.91
N SER A 71 14.29 13.84 -12.65
CA SER A 71 13.23 13.90 -11.65
C SER A 71 12.08 12.93 -11.97
N ALA A 72 11.69 12.81 -13.23
CA ALA A 72 10.68 11.85 -13.67
C ALA A 72 11.13 10.40 -13.43
N LYS A 73 12.37 10.06 -13.78
CA LYS A 73 12.95 8.73 -13.55
C LYS A 73 12.98 8.41 -12.05
N ALA A 74 13.45 9.33 -11.21
CA ALA A 74 13.47 9.16 -9.75
C ALA A 74 12.06 8.94 -9.18
N MET A 75 11.07 9.71 -9.64
CA MET A 75 9.67 9.55 -9.25
C MET A 75 9.11 8.18 -9.67
N MET A 76 9.41 7.72 -10.88
CA MET A 76 8.99 6.39 -11.35
C MET A 76 9.58 5.26 -10.51
N TYR A 77 10.86 5.34 -10.14
CA TYR A 77 11.46 4.38 -9.20
C TYR A 77 10.79 4.41 -7.84
N TYR A 78 10.54 5.60 -7.30
CA TYR A 78 9.85 5.74 -6.02
C TYR A 78 8.45 5.10 -6.07
N ILE A 79 7.63 5.46 -7.07
CA ILE A 79 6.28 4.89 -7.21
C ILE A 79 6.35 3.37 -7.39
N THR A 80 7.28 2.88 -8.21
CA THR A 80 7.43 1.46 -8.48
C THR A 80 7.88 0.71 -7.22
N ASP A 81 8.84 1.22 -6.45
CA ASP A 81 9.26 0.64 -5.17
C ASP A 81 8.09 0.56 -4.19
N TYR A 82 7.26 1.60 -4.13
CA TYR A 82 6.06 1.61 -3.29
C TYR A 82 4.99 0.60 -3.75
N ILE A 83 4.72 0.51 -5.06
CA ILE A 83 3.75 -0.44 -5.62
C ILE A 83 4.24 -1.89 -5.46
N THR A 84 5.53 -2.12 -5.70
CA THR A 84 6.16 -3.45 -5.64
C THR A 84 6.53 -3.86 -4.21
N LYS A 85 6.30 -3.00 -3.21
CA LYS A 85 6.54 -3.29 -1.80
C LYS A 85 5.71 -4.51 -1.39
N VAL A 86 6.41 -5.63 -1.21
CA VAL A 86 5.76 -6.91 -0.90
C VAL A 86 5.02 -6.80 0.43
N GLN A 87 3.71 -7.07 0.42
CA GLN A 87 2.84 -6.96 1.59
C GLN A 87 3.22 -7.94 2.71
N LEU A 88 3.89 -9.04 2.38
CA LEU A 88 4.43 -10.01 3.33
C LEU A 88 5.92 -10.24 3.05
N LYS A 89 6.78 -9.76 3.95
CA LYS A 89 8.22 -10.00 3.84
C LYS A 89 8.49 -11.49 4.06
N VAL A 90 9.33 -12.07 3.21
CA VAL A 90 9.64 -13.52 3.22
C VAL A 90 10.12 -14.02 4.59
N HIS A 91 10.87 -13.23 5.35
CA HIS A 91 11.32 -13.61 6.70
C HIS A 91 10.17 -13.74 7.70
N VAL A 92 9.11 -12.93 7.57
CA VAL A 92 7.90 -13.01 8.41
C VAL A 92 7.14 -14.30 8.11
N ALA A 93 7.03 -14.64 6.82
CA ALA A 93 6.47 -15.92 6.39
C ALA A 93 7.22 -17.13 6.98
N TYR A 94 8.56 -17.11 6.95
CA TYR A 94 9.36 -18.18 7.55
C TYR A 94 9.24 -18.26 9.07
N ALA A 95 9.23 -17.12 9.76
CA ALA A 95 9.03 -17.08 11.21
C ALA A 95 7.64 -17.64 11.62
N ALA A 96 6.60 -17.33 10.85
CA ALA A 96 5.27 -17.89 11.04
C ALA A 96 5.26 -19.42 10.87
N LEU A 97 5.89 -19.93 9.81
CA LEU A 97 6.04 -21.37 9.57
C LEU A 97 6.79 -22.08 10.71
N GLU A 98 7.90 -21.51 11.17
CA GLU A 98 8.69 -22.06 12.27
C GLU A 98 7.87 -22.08 13.58
N CYS A 99 7.19 -20.98 13.91
CA CYS A 99 6.35 -20.87 15.10
C CYS A 99 5.24 -21.92 15.12
N VAL A 100 4.56 -22.12 14.00
CA VAL A 100 3.49 -23.12 13.88
C VAL A 100 4.06 -24.53 13.98
N THR A 101 5.19 -24.81 13.35
CA THR A 101 5.85 -26.12 13.40
C THR A 101 6.22 -26.49 14.84
N LYS A 102 6.80 -25.55 15.60
CA LYS A 102 7.08 -25.73 17.04
C LYS A 102 5.82 -25.98 17.86
N LYS A 103 4.72 -25.26 17.57
CA LYS A 103 3.43 -25.43 18.27
C LYS A 103 2.71 -26.75 17.97
N LEU A 104 2.95 -27.36 16.81
CA LEU A 104 2.39 -28.66 16.45
C LEU A 104 3.15 -29.84 17.07
N GLY A 105 4.32 -29.60 17.69
CA GLY A 105 5.15 -30.64 18.28
C GLY A 105 5.71 -31.63 17.27
N GLU A 106 6.32 -32.71 17.74
CA GLU A 106 6.79 -33.80 16.86
C GLU A 106 5.62 -34.62 16.31
N TYR A 107 5.80 -35.21 15.12
CA TYR A 107 4.81 -36.09 14.52
C TYR A 107 4.77 -37.43 15.24
N ASN A 108 3.60 -37.87 15.67
CA ASN A 108 3.41 -39.20 16.25
C ASN A 108 2.59 -40.10 15.31
N PRO A 109 3.18 -41.13 14.68
CA PRO A 109 2.48 -41.98 13.71
C PRO A 109 1.32 -42.79 14.31
N ASP A 110 1.30 -43.02 15.62
CA ASP A 110 0.24 -43.80 16.29
C ASP A 110 -1.03 -42.96 16.57
N VAL A 111 -0.91 -41.63 16.56
CA VAL A 111 -1.96 -40.70 16.99
C VAL A 111 -2.34 -39.70 15.88
N ASP A 112 -1.36 -39.25 15.10
CA ASP A 112 -1.55 -38.21 14.08
C ASP A 112 -1.84 -38.82 12.71
N ASP A 113 -3.03 -38.53 12.16
CA ASP A 113 -3.25 -38.65 10.72
C ASP A 113 -2.45 -37.58 9.97
N ILE A 114 -1.57 -38.03 9.07
CA ILE A 114 -0.69 -37.18 8.28
C ILE A 114 -1.50 -36.15 7.46
N THR A 115 -2.68 -36.53 6.97
CA THR A 115 -3.52 -35.65 6.15
C THR A 115 -4.12 -34.53 6.99
N MET A 116 -4.72 -34.86 8.14
CA MET A 116 -5.24 -33.88 9.07
C MET A 116 -4.15 -32.97 9.63
N ARG A 117 -2.98 -33.52 9.96
CA ARG A 117 -1.83 -32.74 10.44
C ARG A 117 -1.33 -31.74 9.39
N ALA A 118 -1.21 -32.17 8.14
CA ALA A 118 -0.81 -31.29 7.04
C ALA A 118 -1.82 -30.16 6.82
N LYS A 119 -3.13 -30.46 6.84
CA LYS A 119 -4.20 -29.44 6.77
C LYS A 119 -4.10 -28.44 7.93
N LEU A 120 -3.90 -28.92 9.15
CA LEU A 120 -3.77 -28.08 10.34
C LEU A 120 -2.55 -27.17 10.27
N LEU A 121 -1.41 -27.71 9.80
CA LEU A 121 -0.18 -26.95 9.59
C LEU A 121 -0.43 -25.81 8.60
N LEU A 122 -0.95 -26.13 7.40
CA LEU A 122 -1.23 -25.12 6.37
C LEU A 122 -2.21 -24.05 6.86
N GLN A 123 -3.27 -24.46 7.56
CA GLN A 123 -4.27 -23.54 8.11
C GLN A 123 -3.69 -22.63 9.20
N LYS A 124 -2.89 -23.17 10.13
CA LYS A 124 -2.27 -22.34 11.18
C LYS A 124 -1.21 -21.39 10.60
N CYS A 125 -0.46 -21.84 9.60
CA CYS A 125 0.50 -21.00 8.88
C CYS A 125 -0.20 -19.86 8.14
N SER A 126 -1.30 -20.13 7.43
CA SER A 126 -2.04 -19.10 6.71
C SER A 126 -2.60 -18.04 7.67
N TYR A 127 -3.19 -18.43 8.80
CA TYR A 127 -3.64 -17.46 9.82
C TYR A 127 -2.47 -16.68 10.40
N SER A 128 -1.35 -17.32 10.71
CA SER A 128 -0.17 -16.64 11.26
C SER A 128 0.41 -15.64 10.27
N MET A 129 0.46 -15.96 8.98
CA MET A 129 0.90 -15.07 7.91
C MET A 129 -0.04 -13.88 7.75
N LEU A 130 -1.36 -14.12 7.70
CA LEU A 130 -2.38 -13.07 7.62
C LEU A 130 -2.29 -12.08 8.79
N LEU A 131 -2.04 -12.58 10.00
CA LEU A 131 -1.89 -11.73 11.20
C LEU A 131 -0.70 -10.78 11.12
N HIS A 132 0.35 -11.15 10.39
CA HIS A 132 1.56 -10.33 10.24
C HIS A 132 1.60 -9.56 8.92
N GLN A 133 0.54 -9.66 8.11
CA GLN A 133 0.44 -8.91 6.87
C GLN A 133 0.13 -7.45 7.18
N GLU A 134 0.98 -6.55 6.70
CA GLU A 134 0.72 -5.11 6.75
C GLU A 134 -0.16 -4.73 5.55
N LEU A 135 -1.30 -4.11 5.83
CA LEU A 135 -2.21 -3.57 4.81
C LEU A 135 -2.02 -2.07 4.68
N SER A 136 -2.17 -1.53 3.47
CA SER A 136 -2.12 -0.08 3.28
C SER A 136 -3.36 0.57 3.89
N VAL A 137 -3.20 1.77 4.45
CA VAL A 137 -4.33 2.54 5.01
C VAL A 137 -5.42 2.75 3.95
N GLN A 138 -5.03 2.96 2.69
CA GLN A 138 -5.95 3.13 1.58
C GLN A 138 -6.82 1.88 1.36
N GLN A 139 -6.23 0.68 1.42
CA GLN A 139 -6.96 -0.59 1.32
C GLN A 139 -7.96 -0.75 2.48
N VAL A 140 -7.51 -0.47 3.70
CA VAL A 140 -8.37 -0.56 4.90
C VAL A 140 -9.51 0.45 4.84
N CYS A 141 -9.24 1.69 4.47
CA CYS A 141 -10.27 2.71 4.32
C CYS A 141 -11.27 2.37 3.22
N SER A 142 -10.82 1.87 2.06
CA SER A 142 -11.72 1.43 0.99
C SER A 142 -12.69 0.35 1.46
N TYR A 143 -12.16 -0.64 2.18
CA TYR A 143 -12.97 -1.71 2.76
C TYR A 143 -13.97 -1.19 3.81
N LEU A 144 -13.54 -0.32 4.73
CA LEU A 144 -14.40 0.25 5.77
C LEU A 144 -15.50 1.17 5.19
N MET A 145 -15.23 1.84 4.07
CA MET A 145 -16.17 2.72 3.39
C MET A 145 -17.07 1.96 2.41
N ASP A 146 -16.96 0.63 2.35
CA ASP A 146 -17.69 -0.25 1.40
C ASP A 146 -17.50 0.18 -0.07
N PHE A 147 -16.31 0.70 -0.37
CA PHE A 147 -15.93 1.05 -1.74
C PHE A 147 -15.50 -0.20 -2.49
N LEU A 148 -16.01 -0.33 -3.71
CA LEU A 148 -15.64 -1.40 -4.63
C LEU A 148 -14.13 -1.38 -4.89
N ASP A 149 -13.55 -2.57 -4.89
CA ASP A 149 -12.14 -2.84 -5.17
C ASP A 149 -11.83 -2.89 -6.68
N HIS A 150 -12.85 -2.77 -7.53
CA HIS A 150 -12.72 -2.79 -8.97
C HIS A 150 -13.77 -1.89 -9.63
N TYR A 151 -13.36 -1.21 -10.70
CA TYR A 151 -14.25 -0.46 -11.58
C TYR A 151 -14.41 -1.24 -12.88
N THR A 152 -15.63 -1.67 -13.21
CA THR A 152 -15.93 -2.28 -14.51
C THR A 152 -16.72 -1.32 -15.38
N SER A 153 -16.23 -0.99 -16.57
CA SER A 153 -17.06 -0.31 -17.57
C SER A 153 -18.09 -1.25 -18.20
N HIS A 154 -17.81 -2.56 -18.21
CA HIS A 154 -18.58 -3.57 -18.90
C HIS A 154 -18.80 -4.79 -18.00
N GLN A 155 -19.94 -5.46 -18.17
CA GLN A 155 -20.18 -6.73 -17.51
C GLN A 155 -19.41 -7.84 -18.24
N PHE A 156 -18.45 -8.44 -17.56
CA PHE A 156 -17.74 -9.60 -18.06
C PHE A 156 -18.45 -10.87 -17.62
N LEU A 157 -18.60 -11.84 -18.52
CA LEU A 157 -19.09 -13.16 -18.17
C LEU A 157 -17.95 -13.94 -17.50
N PHE A 158 -18.24 -14.60 -16.37
CA PHE A 158 -17.28 -15.49 -15.73
C PHE A 158 -16.84 -16.57 -16.71
N LEU A 159 -15.56 -16.55 -17.09
CA LEU A 159 -14.96 -17.64 -17.85
C LEU A 159 -14.63 -18.76 -16.87
N LEU A 160 -15.63 -19.56 -16.53
CA LEU A 160 -15.45 -20.80 -15.78
C LEU A 160 -14.77 -21.83 -16.67
N CYS A 161 -13.44 -21.89 -16.65
CA CYS A 161 -12.69 -23.03 -17.16
C CYS A 161 -12.83 -24.20 -16.17
N PHE A 162 -14.00 -24.83 -16.16
CA PHE A 162 -14.09 -26.21 -15.68
C PHE A 162 -13.52 -27.14 -16.76
N PRO A 163 -12.59 -28.06 -16.46
CA PRO A 163 -12.36 -29.19 -17.32
C PRO A 163 -13.64 -30.03 -17.34
N HIS A 164 -14.32 -30.05 -18.48
CA HIS A 164 -15.44 -30.90 -18.89
C HIS A 164 -16.12 -31.74 -17.79
N CYS A 165 -17.33 -31.35 -17.40
CA CYS A 165 -18.38 -32.33 -17.13
C CYS A 165 -19.74 -31.72 -17.50
N THR A 166 -20.21 -32.03 -18.70
CA THR A 166 -21.54 -31.66 -19.19
C THR A 166 -22.59 -32.54 -18.51
N SER A 167 -23.43 -31.94 -17.68
CA SER A 167 -24.76 -32.48 -17.38
C SER A 167 -25.77 -31.34 -17.36
N SER A 168 -26.57 -31.33 -18.41
CA SER A 168 -27.76 -30.53 -18.73
C SER A 168 -28.48 -29.87 -17.55
N ILE A 169 -28.58 -28.54 -17.58
CA ILE A 169 -29.50 -27.75 -16.75
C ILE A 169 -30.48 -27.04 -17.71
N GLY A 170 -31.77 -27.36 -17.57
CA GLY A 170 -32.87 -26.73 -18.31
C GLY A 170 -33.17 -25.30 -17.83
N PRO A 171 -34.04 -24.55 -18.54
CA PRO A 171 -34.17 -23.11 -18.34
C PRO A 171 -35.00 -22.78 -17.08
N GLU A 172 -34.39 -22.08 -16.13
CA GLU A 172 -35.11 -21.44 -15.01
C GLU A 172 -35.42 -19.97 -15.35
N LYS A 173 -36.62 -19.55 -14.99
CA LYS A 173 -37.34 -18.37 -15.50
C LYS A 173 -36.80 -17.06 -14.92
N SER A 174 -36.81 -16.02 -15.74
CA SER A 174 -36.53 -14.63 -15.37
C SER A 174 -37.63 -14.04 -14.48
N GLU A 175 -37.30 -13.68 -13.25
CA GLU A 175 -38.10 -12.77 -12.42
C GLU A 175 -37.40 -11.40 -12.34
N THR A 176 -38.04 -10.43 -12.97
CA THR A 176 -37.72 -9.00 -12.94
C THR A 176 -38.14 -8.43 -11.58
N ARG A 177 -37.23 -7.75 -10.86
CA ARG A 177 -37.58 -6.92 -9.70
C ARG A 177 -37.37 -5.45 -10.02
N GLN A 178 -38.44 -4.70 -9.77
CA GLN A 178 -38.56 -3.24 -9.79
C GLN A 178 -37.61 -2.57 -8.80
#